data_AF-G8SLC0-F1
#
_entry.id   AF-G8SLC0-F1
#
_cell.length_a   1.000
_cell.length_b   1.000
_cell.length_c   1.000
_cell.angle_alpha   90.00
_cell.angle_beta   90.00
_cell.angle_gamma   90.00
#
_symmetry.space_group_name_H-M   'P 1'
#
loop_
_entity.id
_entity.type
_entity.pdbx_description
1 polymer ?
#
loop_
_entity_poly.entity_id
_entity_poly.type
_entity_poly.pdbx_seq_one_letter_code
_entity_poly.pdbx_strand_id
1 'polypeptide(L)'
;MTDAQATTAAPETIEESRLTVALLTAASLAWTVAMLYSARASITGRADVAMEVTSTAYAMPGAVAAAMVTGAAVALLVLTLINGRRALGATARFAVATVSGLVTGVLCALPIITINIDGTMYAAVGGTVAAAATIGGALAGFRIPPVIAAAGAATVGVFLIGFVLNNKHVQNPVLDLLGSGSTESAVKANQYFSYGQSAISGLAAGLIAFRVLRRHRQRAGGADLRWPFYLIAGAGAGVLSVLSEILTRTAGAQVLELAGKVSELEKSVQQILSTNRLNSGLIVLFVGAFTAMVAIGRTLSPADDEDDYEDHPGATDTAPGATAPAPDAAARTPEAAAPQTAPTAPEAPASVAATGSAPAATTAGGKSDIVGTTAVAKSDVADAATRPQQAEPIEASSAPGASATDAAVGDRN
;
A
#
# COMPACT_ATOMS: atom_id res chain seq x y z
N MET A 1 -40.36 -29.28 35.29
CA MET A 1 -40.29 -28.50 34.04
C MET A 1 -39.34 -27.35 34.29
N THR A 2 -38.07 -27.59 34.03
CA THR A 2 -36.98 -26.62 34.12
C THR A 2 -36.45 -26.51 32.70
N ASP A 3 -36.89 -25.47 32.00
CA ASP A 3 -36.39 -25.13 30.68
C ASP A 3 -34.90 -24.84 30.82
N ALA A 4 -34.10 -25.77 30.31
CA ALA A 4 -32.68 -25.59 30.13
C ALA A 4 -32.52 -24.39 29.19
N GLN A 5 -32.10 -23.25 29.76
CA GLN A 5 -31.59 -22.13 29.00
C GLN A 5 -30.55 -22.70 28.04
N ALA A 6 -30.92 -22.71 26.75
CA ALA A 6 -29.98 -22.86 25.67
C ALA A 6 -29.05 -21.65 25.78
N THR A 7 -27.96 -21.82 26.51
CA THR A 7 -26.85 -20.89 26.54
C THR A 7 -26.35 -20.84 25.10
N THR A 8 -26.80 -19.83 24.35
CA THR A 8 -26.30 -19.50 23.02
C THR A 8 -24.81 -19.25 23.17
N ALA A 9 -24.01 -20.32 23.03
CA ALA A 9 -22.57 -20.27 23.07
C ALA A 9 -22.15 -19.26 22.00
N ALA A 10 -21.48 -18.19 22.45
CA ALA A 10 -20.97 -17.17 21.55
C ALA A 10 -20.14 -17.86 20.46
N PRO A 11 -20.30 -17.48 19.18
CA PRO A 11 -19.65 -18.16 18.08
C PRO A 11 -18.15 -18.20 18.34
N GLU A 12 -17.61 -19.42 18.44
CA GLU A 12 -16.18 -19.65 18.57
C GLU A 12 -15.48 -18.87 17.47
N THR A 13 -14.52 -18.03 17.86
CA THR A 13 -13.72 -17.26 16.92
C THR A 13 -12.92 -18.24 16.07
N ILE A 14 -13.42 -18.50 14.87
CA ILE A 14 -12.82 -19.37 13.86
C ILE A 14 -11.37 -18.94 13.65
N GLU A 15 -10.43 -19.76 14.12
CA GLU A 15 -9.00 -19.47 14.03
C GLU A 15 -8.54 -19.55 12.57
N GLU A 16 -7.83 -18.52 12.11
CA GLU A 16 -7.15 -18.60 10.82
C GLU A 16 -6.12 -19.74 10.82
N SER A 17 -6.01 -20.42 9.68
CA SER A 17 -4.99 -21.46 9.50
C SER A 17 -3.60 -20.85 9.72
N ARG A 18 -2.92 -21.31 10.79
CA ARG A 18 -1.58 -20.85 11.19
C ARG A 18 -0.58 -20.84 10.03
N LEU A 19 -0.70 -21.80 9.12
CA LEU A 19 0.13 -21.90 7.92
C LEU A 19 -0.08 -20.72 6.96
N THR A 20 -1.33 -20.29 6.72
CA THR A 20 -1.61 -19.13 5.86
C THR A 20 -0.97 -17.87 6.42
N VAL A 21 -1.14 -17.64 7.73
CA VAL A 21 -0.58 -16.48 8.42
C VAL A 21 0.95 -16.54 8.41
N ALA A 22 1.55 -17.70 8.69
CA ALA A 22 3.00 -17.88 8.63
C ALA A 22 3.58 -17.63 7.23
N LEU A 23 2.93 -18.13 6.17
CA LEU A 23 3.33 -17.87 4.79
C LEU A 23 3.20 -16.40 4.41
N LEU A 24 2.12 -15.73 4.85
CA LEU A 24 1.95 -14.30 4.63
C LEU A 24 3.06 -13.51 5.33
N THR A 25 3.37 -13.83 6.59
CA THR A 25 4.45 -13.21 7.34
C THR A 25 5.81 -13.43 6.68
N ALA A 26 6.10 -14.64 6.23
CA ALA A 26 7.36 -14.94 5.53
C ALA A 26 7.47 -14.14 4.22
N ALA A 27 6.39 -14.09 3.43
CA ALA A 27 6.35 -13.34 2.18
C ALA A 27 6.49 -11.83 2.39
N SER A 28 5.79 -11.26 3.38
CA SER A 28 5.86 -9.83 3.70
C SER A 28 7.23 -9.44 4.28
N LEU A 29 7.82 -10.30 5.11
CA LEU A 29 9.16 -10.09 5.65
C LEU A 29 10.20 -10.11 4.53
N ALA A 30 10.15 -11.10 3.63
CA ALA A 30 11.03 -11.17 2.47
C ALA A 30 10.90 -9.92 1.58
N TRP A 31 9.66 -9.47 1.34
CA TRP A 31 9.40 -8.23 0.60
C TRP A 31 9.99 -6.99 1.30
N THR A 32 9.79 -6.86 2.61
CA THR A 32 10.32 -5.73 3.39
C THR A 32 11.84 -5.73 3.40
N VAL A 33 12.47 -6.89 3.60
CA VAL A 33 13.92 -7.04 3.52
C VAL A 33 14.44 -6.64 2.14
N ALA A 34 13.77 -7.08 1.07
CA ALA A 34 14.14 -6.70 -0.30
C ALA A 34 14.03 -5.17 -0.51
N MET A 35 12.97 -4.52 -0.01
CA MET A 35 12.79 -3.07 -0.10
C MET A 35 13.86 -2.30 0.70
N LEU A 36 14.16 -2.73 1.92
CA LEU A 36 15.19 -2.12 2.76
C LEU A 36 16.58 -2.30 2.17
N TYR A 37 16.88 -3.48 1.63
CA TYR A 37 18.13 -3.75 0.92
C TYR A 37 18.26 -2.89 -0.33
N SER A 38 17.20 -2.79 -1.14
CA SER A 38 17.16 -1.94 -2.33
C SER A 38 17.34 -0.46 -1.99
N ALA A 39 16.72 0.02 -0.91
CA ALA A 39 16.90 1.37 -0.42
C ALA A 39 18.36 1.61 0.01
N ARG A 40 18.91 0.71 0.82
CA ARG A 40 20.31 0.79 1.28
C ARG A 40 21.30 0.80 0.13
N ALA A 41 21.15 -0.09 -0.84
CA ALA A 41 22.03 -0.15 -2.01
C ALA A 41 21.97 1.14 -2.85
N SER A 42 20.78 1.75 -2.95
CA SER A 42 20.60 3.02 -3.67
C SER A 42 21.28 4.19 -2.95
N ILE A 43 21.30 4.16 -1.62
CA ILE A 43 21.95 5.15 -0.75
C ILE A 43 23.46 5.02 -0.83
N THR A 44 24.01 3.82 -0.55
CA THR A 44 25.47 3.62 -0.47
C THR A 44 26.18 3.60 -1.82
N GLY A 45 25.45 3.47 -2.92
CA GLY A 45 26.00 3.35 -4.27
C GLY A 45 26.28 4.69 -4.98
N ARG A 46 26.01 5.84 -4.36
CA ARG A 46 26.11 7.16 -5.02
C ARG A 46 27.17 8.05 -4.36
N ALA A 47 27.93 8.77 -5.18
CA ALA A 47 28.99 9.68 -4.74
C ALA A 47 28.50 11.11 -4.39
N ASP A 48 27.23 11.43 -4.70
CA ASP A 48 26.65 12.76 -4.50
C ASP A 48 25.41 12.69 -3.57
N VAL A 49 25.45 13.47 -2.49
CA VAL A 49 24.43 13.57 -1.43
C VAL A 49 23.09 14.06 -1.98
N ALA A 50 23.08 14.94 -2.99
CA ALA A 50 21.83 15.42 -3.58
C ALA A 50 21.09 14.30 -4.32
N MET A 51 21.83 13.45 -5.04
CA MET A 51 21.28 12.30 -5.74
C MET A 51 20.81 11.19 -4.79
N GLU A 52 21.42 11.06 -3.61
CA GLU A 52 21.06 10.10 -2.55
C GLU A 52 19.65 10.36 -1.99
N VAL A 53 19.34 11.63 -1.72
CA VAL A 53 18.03 12.09 -1.20
C VAL A 53 16.92 11.78 -2.18
N THR A 54 17.10 12.16 -3.45
CA THR A 54 16.10 11.93 -4.49
C THR A 54 15.82 10.43 -4.66
N SER A 55 16.83 9.55 -4.73
CA SER A 55 16.60 8.10 -4.82
C SER A 55 15.90 7.51 -3.60
N THR A 56 16.22 8.01 -2.41
CA THR A 56 15.59 7.56 -1.17
C THR A 56 14.10 7.89 -1.17
N ALA A 57 13.74 9.09 -1.61
CA ALA A 57 12.34 9.50 -1.75
C ALA A 57 11.55 8.59 -2.71
N TYR A 58 12.16 8.11 -3.80
CA TYR A 58 11.49 7.21 -4.74
C TYR A 58 11.23 5.80 -4.20
N ALA A 59 12.15 5.27 -3.38
CA ALA A 59 12.07 3.92 -2.81
C ALA A 59 11.17 3.86 -1.57
N MET A 60 10.99 4.98 -0.87
CA MET A 60 10.34 5.04 0.44
C MET A 60 8.88 4.56 0.45
N PRO A 61 7.99 4.93 -0.49
CA PRO A 61 6.59 4.49 -0.42
C PRO A 61 6.46 2.97 -0.46
N GLY A 62 7.31 2.28 -1.25
CA GLY A 62 7.35 0.82 -1.32
C GLY A 62 7.79 0.18 0.00
N ALA A 63 8.81 0.74 0.64
CA ALA A 63 9.29 0.27 1.95
C ALA A 63 8.25 0.50 3.06
N VAL A 64 7.57 1.65 3.05
CA VAL A 64 6.51 2.00 4.01
C VAL A 64 5.32 1.05 3.87
N ALA A 65 4.87 0.78 2.64
CA ALA A 65 3.80 -0.19 2.40
C ALA A 65 4.19 -1.61 2.84
N ALA A 66 5.41 -2.05 2.51
CA ALA A 66 5.92 -3.37 2.90
C ALA A 66 6.01 -3.51 4.43
N ALA A 67 6.51 -2.50 5.13
CA ALA A 67 6.60 -2.47 6.59
C ALA A 67 5.21 -2.51 7.24
N MET A 68 4.24 -1.76 6.70
CA MET A 68 2.85 -1.80 7.18
C MET A 68 2.24 -3.20 7.03
N VAL A 69 2.38 -3.84 5.87
CA VAL A 69 1.87 -5.21 5.65
C VAL A 69 2.59 -6.21 6.56
N THR A 70 3.89 -6.06 6.77
CA THR A 70 4.68 -6.95 7.64
C THR A 70 4.30 -6.79 9.11
N GLY A 71 4.09 -5.56 9.58
CA GLY A 71 3.57 -5.30 10.92
C GLY A 71 2.22 -5.97 11.16
N ALA A 72 1.31 -5.91 10.17
CA ALA A 72 0.02 -6.59 10.23
C ALA A 72 0.19 -8.13 10.26
N ALA A 73 1.02 -8.69 9.38
CA ALA A 73 1.23 -10.14 9.29
C ALA A 73 1.91 -10.71 10.54
N VAL A 74 2.95 -10.04 11.06
CA VAL A 74 3.62 -10.43 12.32
C VAL A 74 2.64 -10.34 13.49
N ALA A 75 1.85 -9.27 13.59
CA ALA A 75 0.84 -9.14 14.64
C ALA A 75 -0.22 -10.25 14.56
N LEU A 76 -0.73 -10.59 13.37
CA LEU A 76 -1.63 -11.73 13.19
C LEU A 76 -0.96 -13.03 13.63
N LEU A 77 0.30 -13.26 13.25
CA LEU A 77 1.04 -14.46 13.66
C LEU A 77 1.15 -14.56 15.18
N VAL A 78 1.58 -13.49 15.85
CA VAL A 78 1.68 -13.43 17.32
C VAL A 78 0.33 -13.70 17.98
N LEU A 79 -0.75 -13.10 17.48
CA LEU A 79 -2.10 -13.33 18.00
C LEU A 79 -2.56 -14.77 17.81
N THR A 80 -2.28 -15.40 16.66
CA THR A 80 -2.62 -16.83 16.45
C THR A 80 -1.84 -17.75 17.38
N LEU A 81 -0.59 -17.41 17.71
CA LEU A 81 0.23 -18.19 18.64
C LEU A 81 -0.25 -18.05 20.10
N ILE A 82 -0.72 -16.86 20.50
CA ILE A 82 -1.22 -16.62 21.86
C ILE A 82 -2.62 -17.20 22.06
N ASN A 83 -3.52 -17.03 21.07
CA ASN A 83 -4.89 -17.55 21.15
C ASN A 83 -4.92 -19.08 21.33
N GLY A 84 -3.97 -19.79 20.72
CA GLY A 84 -3.82 -21.23 20.93
C GLY A 84 -3.48 -21.65 22.37
N ARG A 85 -3.19 -20.70 23.27
CA ARG A 85 -2.91 -20.94 24.69
C ARG A 85 -3.91 -20.26 25.62
N ARG A 86 -4.41 -19.06 25.27
CA ARG A 86 -5.32 -18.25 26.09
C ARG A 86 -6.21 -17.38 25.22
N ALA A 87 -7.51 -17.35 25.51
CA ALA A 87 -8.42 -16.39 24.90
C ALA A 87 -8.09 -14.96 25.37
N LEU A 88 -7.72 -14.08 24.43
CA LEU A 88 -7.46 -12.67 24.72
C LEU A 88 -8.75 -11.84 24.62
N GLY A 89 -8.95 -10.95 25.59
CA GLY A 89 -9.95 -9.89 25.48
C GLY A 89 -9.63 -8.90 24.35
N ALA A 90 -10.61 -8.11 23.90
CA ALA A 90 -10.45 -7.20 22.77
C ALA A 90 -9.35 -6.14 23.00
N THR A 91 -9.26 -5.59 24.21
CA THR A 91 -8.23 -4.61 24.59
C THR A 91 -6.83 -5.22 24.58
N ALA A 92 -6.67 -6.41 25.19
CA ALA A 92 -5.40 -7.14 25.21
C ALA A 92 -4.96 -7.53 23.79
N ARG A 93 -5.89 -7.98 22.93
CA ARG A 93 -5.62 -8.28 21.52
C ARG A 93 -5.09 -7.05 20.79
N PHE A 94 -5.75 -5.90 20.91
CA PHE A 94 -5.32 -4.68 20.25
C PHE A 94 -3.95 -4.20 20.75
N ALA A 95 -3.71 -4.26 22.07
CA ALA A 95 -2.42 -3.91 22.66
C ALA A 95 -1.30 -4.83 22.16
N VAL A 96 -1.49 -6.15 22.19
CA VAL A 96 -0.51 -7.13 21.69
C VAL A 96 -0.21 -6.91 20.20
N ALA A 97 -1.24 -6.66 19.39
CA ALA A 97 -1.08 -6.42 17.96
C ALA A 97 -0.27 -5.15 17.67
N THR A 98 -0.59 -4.06 18.37
CA THR A 98 0.10 -2.77 18.24
C THR A 98 1.56 -2.88 18.69
N VAL A 99 1.81 -3.52 19.84
CA VAL A 99 3.18 -3.75 20.35
C VAL A 99 3.98 -4.63 19.38
N SER A 100 3.37 -5.67 18.83
CA SER A 100 4.04 -6.53 17.83
C SER A 100 4.41 -5.75 16.57
N GLY A 101 3.52 -4.88 16.10
CA GLY A 101 3.78 -3.96 14.99
C GLY A 101 4.91 -2.97 15.30
N LEU A 102 4.91 -2.39 16.51
CA LEU A 102 5.96 -1.47 16.97
C LEU A 102 7.33 -2.16 17.03
N VAL A 103 7.42 -3.34 17.65
CA VAL A 103 8.67 -4.11 17.72
C VAL A 103 9.17 -4.44 16.31
N THR A 104 8.27 -4.90 15.43
CA THR A 104 8.59 -5.17 14.02
C THR A 104 9.11 -3.91 13.31
N GLY A 105 8.47 -2.77 13.55
CA GLY A 105 8.85 -1.47 13.01
C GLY A 105 10.22 -1.00 13.45
N VAL A 106 10.52 -1.10 14.75
CA VAL A 106 11.84 -0.78 15.30
C VAL A 106 12.90 -1.68 14.66
N LEU A 107 12.66 -2.99 14.54
CA LEU A 107 13.58 -3.91 13.88
C LEU A 107 13.82 -3.56 12.40
N CYS A 108 12.79 -3.12 11.69
CA CYS A 108 12.90 -2.66 10.30
C CYS A 108 13.64 -1.31 10.17
N ALA A 109 13.57 -0.45 11.19
CA ALA A 109 14.21 0.86 11.19
C ALA A 109 15.73 0.79 11.51
N LEU A 110 16.17 -0.18 12.31
CA LEU A 110 17.57 -0.39 12.66
C LEU A 110 18.55 -0.37 11.47
N PRO A 111 18.33 -1.13 10.38
CA PRO A 111 19.25 -1.12 9.25
C PRO A 111 19.32 0.21 8.50
N ILE A 112 18.33 1.10 8.64
CA ILE A 112 18.33 2.45 8.05
C ILE A 112 19.11 3.40 8.95
N ILE A 113 18.79 3.41 10.25
CA ILE A 113 19.39 4.33 11.22
C ILE A 113 20.89 4.05 11.41
N THR A 114 21.30 2.79 11.31
CA THR A 114 22.72 2.39 11.44
C THR A 114 23.60 2.79 10.26
N ILE A 115 23.04 3.30 9.15
CA ILE A 115 23.83 3.79 8.01
C ILE A 115 24.56 5.08 8.39
N ASN A 116 23.89 5.98 9.12
CA ASN A 116 24.49 7.21 9.61
C ASN A 116 23.76 7.68 10.87
N ILE A 117 24.45 7.63 12.01
CA ILE A 117 23.91 7.93 13.34
C ILE A 117 23.70 9.46 13.51
N ASP A 118 24.42 10.28 12.75
CA ASP A 118 24.37 11.75 12.86
C ASP A 118 23.31 12.38 11.94
N GLY A 119 22.68 11.60 11.05
CA GLY A 119 21.74 12.09 10.04
C GLY A 119 20.28 12.11 10.52
N THR A 120 19.73 13.30 10.78
CA THR A 120 18.30 13.51 11.08
C THR A 120 17.36 12.94 10.01
N MET A 121 17.79 12.92 8.75
CA MET A 121 17.03 12.32 7.64
C MET A 121 16.80 10.82 7.82
N TYR A 122 17.84 10.04 8.19
CA TYR A 122 17.71 8.59 8.37
C TYR A 122 16.84 8.23 9.57
N ALA A 123 16.89 9.03 10.63
CA ALA A 123 15.99 8.90 11.77
C ALA A 123 14.53 9.14 11.37
N ALA A 124 14.24 10.15 10.54
CA ALA A 124 12.88 10.41 10.06
C ALA A 124 12.35 9.28 9.16
N VAL A 125 13.18 8.77 8.24
CA VAL A 125 12.80 7.63 7.39
C VAL A 125 12.59 6.36 8.22
N GLY A 126 13.51 6.05 9.13
CA GLY A 126 13.38 4.91 10.05
C GLY A 126 12.12 5.03 10.93
N GLY A 127 11.84 6.22 11.46
CA GLY A 127 10.63 6.52 12.22
C GLY A 127 9.36 6.31 11.41
N THR A 128 9.36 6.69 10.13
CA THR A 128 8.22 6.49 9.23
C THR A 128 7.95 5.01 8.97
N VAL A 129 9.00 4.23 8.72
CA VAL A 129 8.91 2.76 8.58
C VAL A 129 8.39 2.12 9.87
N ALA A 130 8.87 2.57 11.03
CA ALA A 130 8.41 2.07 12.32
C ALA A 130 6.94 2.40 12.59
N ALA A 131 6.52 3.64 12.29
CA ALA A 131 5.13 4.07 12.38
C ALA A 131 4.21 3.25 11.45
N ALA A 132 4.65 3.00 10.22
CA ALA A 132 3.91 2.20 9.25
C ALA A 132 3.66 0.77 9.75
N ALA A 133 4.71 0.09 10.24
CA ALA A 133 4.59 -1.25 10.82
C ALA A 133 3.70 -1.26 12.07
N THR A 134 3.75 -0.22 12.90
CA THR A 134 2.88 -0.06 14.06
C THR A 134 1.41 0.08 13.65
N ILE A 135 1.11 0.90 12.63
CA ILE A 135 -0.23 1.04 12.06
C ILE A 135 -0.71 -0.31 11.54
N GLY A 136 0.13 -1.03 10.78
CA GLY A 136 -0.17 -2.38 10.32
C GLY A 136 -0.52 -3.34 11.46
N GLY A 137 0.28 -3.36 12.52
CA GLY A 137 0.01 -4.16 13.72
C GLY A 137 -1.30 -3.76 14.41
N ALA A 138 -1.59 -2.45 14.52
CA ALA A 138 -2.84 -1.96 15.07
C ALA A 138 -4.05 -2.41 14.24
N LEU A 139 -3.94 -2.39 12.90
CA LEU A 139 -4.97 -2.92 11.99
C LEU A 139 -5.26 -4.40 12.30
N ALA A 140 -4.22 -5.24 12.47
CA ALA A 140 -4.35 -6.65 12.85
C ALA A 140 -5.09 -6.89 14.18
N GLY A 141 -5.11 -5.89 15.07
CA GLY A 141 -5.85 -5.90 16.33
C GLY A 141 -7.37 -5.92 16.14
N PHE A 142 -7.90 -5.48 15.00
CA PHE A 142 -9.33 -5.51 14.72
C PHE A 142 -9.89 -6.94 14.70
N ARG A 143 -11.21 -7.03 14.95
CA ARG A 143 -11.91 -8.30 15.25
C ARG A 143 -12.25 -9.14 14.02
N ILE A 144 -11.60 -8.88 12.88
CA ILE A 144 -11.87 -9.56 11.60
C ILE A 144 -10.54 -10.02 10.94
N PRO A 145 -9.79 -10.95 11.58
CA PRO A 145 -8.50 -11.42 11.06
C PRO A 145 -8.52 -11.88 9.58
N PRO A 146 -9.54 -12.61 9.07
CA PRO A 146 -9.57 -13.06 7.68
C PRO A 146 -9.54 -11.95 6.64
N VAL A 147 -10.16 -10.81 6.94
CA VAL A 147 -10.16 -9.65 6.04
C VAL A 147 -8.78 -9.02 5.97
N ILE A 148 -8.08 -8.97 7.10
CA ILE A 148 -6.76 -8.35 7.22
C ILE A 148 -5.70 -9.24 6.56
N ALA A 149 -5.75 -10.55 6.77
CA ALA A 149 -4.87 -11.50 6.10
C ALA A 149 -5.09 -11.49 4.59
N ALA A 150 -6.34 -11.41 4.14
CA ALA A 150 -6.68 -11.29 2.72
C ALA A 150 -6.21 -9.97 2.11
N ALA A 151 -6.39 -8.85 2.81
CA ALA A 151 -5.87 -7.55 2.39
C ALA A 151 -4.33 -7.58 2.30
N GLY A 152 -3.64 -8.13 3.30
CA GLY A 152 -2.19 -8.29 3.28
C GLY A 152 -1.71 -9.18 2.12
N ALA A 153 -2.36 -10.32 1.90
CA ALA A 153 -2.05 -11.21 0.77
C ALA A 153 -2.30 -10.54 -0.58
N ALA A 154 -3.38 -9.77 -0.71
CA ALA A 154 -3.68 -8.99 -1.91
C ALA A 154 -2.60 -7.92 -2.16
N THR A 155 -2.11 -7.23 -1.12
CA THR A 155 -1.03 -6.24 -1.25
C THR A 155 0.27 -6.87 -1.71
N VAL A 156 0.65 -8.03 -1.15
CA VAL A 156 1.82 -8.79 -1.63
C VAL A 156 1.62 -9.20 -3.09
N GLY A 157 0.42 -9.65 -3.47
CA GLY A 157 0.09 -10.01 -4.86
C GLY A 157 0.20 -8.83 -5.83
N VAL A 158 -0.30 -7.65 -5.44
CA VAL A 158 -0.17 -6.41 -6.21
C VAL A 158 1.29 -6.04 -6.41
N PHE A 159 2.10 -6.14 -5.36
CA PHE A 159 3.54 -5.91 -5.47
C PHE A 159 4.19 -6.86 -6.47
N LEU A 160 3.91 -8.18 -6.39
CA LEU A 160 4.47 -9.16 -7.31
C LEU A 160 4.05 -8.91 -8.77
N ILE A 161 2.81 -8.52 -8.99
CA ILE A 161 2.31 -8.16 -10.33
C ILE A 161 3.01 -6.90 -10.84
N GLY A 162 3.12 -5.87 -10.00
CA GLY A 162 3.86 -4.66 -10.33
C GLY A 162 5.32 -4.98 -10.66
N PHE A 163 5.97 -5.85 -9.90
CA PHE A 163 7.34 -6.28 -10.15
C PHE A 163 7.48 -6.99 -11.52
N VAL A 164 6.55 -7.89 -11.85
CA VAL A 164 6.55 -8.59 -13.15
C VAL A 164 6.27 -7.63 -14.30
N LEU A 165 5.31 -6.71 -14.15
CA LEU A 165 4.95 -5.76 -15.20
C LEU A 165 6.04 -4.70 -15.44
N ASN A 166 6.76 -4.29 -14.39
CA ASN A 166 7.92 -3.40 -14.51
C ASN A 166 9.19 -4.11 -14.98
N ASN A 167 9.14 -5.41 -15.25
CA ASN A 167 10.26 -6.08 -15.89
C ASN A 167 10.45 -5.51 -17.30
N LYS A 168 11.69 -5.11 -17.64
CA LYS A 168 12.07 -4.58 -18.96
C LYS A 168 11.54 -5.42 -20.13
N HIS A 169 11.49 -6.74 -19.98
CA HIS A 169 11.01 -7.65 -21.02
C HIS A 169 9.49 -7.54 -21.28
N VAL A 170 8.72 -7.06 -20.31
CA VAL A 170 7.27 -6.84 -20.42
C VAL A 170 6.98 -5.38 -20.71
N GLN A 171 7.66 -4.46 -20.01
CA GLN A 171 7.41 -3.03 -20.11
C GLN A 171 7.75 -2.46 -21.49
N ASN A 172 8.94 -2.77 -22.03
CA ASN A 172 9.39 -2.15 -23.29
C ASN A 172 8.47 -2.47 -24.48
N PRO A 173 8.08 -3.74 -24.73
CA PRO A 173 7.15 -4.04 -25.81
C PRO A 173 5.80 -3.35 -25.65
N VAL A 174 5.28 -3.25 -24.43
CA VAL A 174 4.01 -2.57 -24.17
C VAL A 174 4.12 -1.07 -24.42
N LEU A 175 5.22 -0.43 -24.01
CA LEU A 175 5.46 0.98 -24.27
C LEU A 175 5.66 1.27 -25.78
N ASP A 176 6.32 0.36 -26.50
CA ASP A 176 6.50 0.47 -27.95
C ASP A 176 5.15 0.34 -28.68
N LEU A 177 4.28 -0.58 -28.24
CA LEU A 177 2.91 -0.71 -28.74
C LEU A 177 2.03 0.51 -28.43
N LEU A 178 2.27 1.19 -27.31
CA LEU A 178 1.59 2.43 -26.94
C LEU A 178 2.16 3.67 -27.66
N GLY A 179 3.15 3.49 -28.54
CA GLY A 179 3.64 4.54 -29.43
C GLY A 179 4.69 5.45 -28.82
N SER A 180 5.63 4.91 -28.03
CA SER A 180 6.76 5.63 -27.38
C SER A 180 7.74 6.38 -28.32
N GLY A 181 7.48 6.46 -29.63
CA GLY A 181 8.42 6.94 -30.65
C GLY A 181 8.77 8.45 -30.64
N SER A 182 8.12 9.25 -29.79
CA SER A 182 8.48 10.66 -29.55
C SER A 182 8.47 10.96 -28.05
N THR A 183 9.17 12.01 -27.61
CA THR A 183 9.21 12.41 -26.19
C THR A 183 7.82 12.71 -25.63
N GLU A 184 6.94 13.36 -26.40
CA GLU A 184 5.55 13.62 -25.97
C GLU A 184 4.73 12.32 -25.90
N SER A 185 4.88 11.45 -26.90
CA SER A 185 4.18 10.17 -26.93
C SER A 185 4.64 9.22 -25.83
N ALA A 186 5.92 9.25 -25.44
CA ALA A 186 6.47 8.46 -24.35
C ALA A 186 5.83 8.80 -22.99
N VAL A 187 5.56 10.08 -22.73
CA VAL A 187 4.88 10.52 -21.51
C VAL A 187 3.45 9.97 -21.45
N LYS A 188 2.69 10.08 -22.56
CA LYS A 188 1.32 9.53 -22.66
C LYS A 188 1.33 8.00 -22.53
N ALA A 189 2.25 7.31 -23.22
CA ALA A 189 2.39 5.86 -23.14
C ALA A 189 2.67 5.39 -21.70
N ASN A 190 3.58 6.06 -20.99
CA ASN A 190 3.88 5.73 -19.59
C ASN A 190 2.69 5.98 -18.66
N GLN A 191 1.90 7.02 -18.91
CA GLN A 191 0.67 7.29 -18.17
C GLN A 191 -0.38 6.19 -18.39
N TYR A 192 -0.63 5.80 -19.64
CA TYR A 192 -1.55 4.70 -19.95
C TYR A 192 -1.06 3.36 -19.38
N PHE A 193 0.24 3.09 -19.47
CA PHE A 193 0.86 1.91 -18.86
C PHE A 193 0.62 1.89 -17.33
N SER A 194 0.81 3.01 -16.65
CA SER A 194 0.59 3.14 -15.21
C SER A 194 -0.88 2.88 -14.82
N TYR A 195 -1.83 3.40 -15.59
CA TYR A 195 -3.26 3.13 -15.37
C TYR A 195 -3.64 1.68 -15.67
N GLY A 196 -3.12 1.09 -16.75
CA GLY A 196 -3.31 -0.32 -17.08
C GLY A 196 -2.75 -1.24 -16.01
N GLN A 197 -1.52 -0.98 -15.55
CA GLN A 197 -0.89 -1.70 -14.45
C GLN A 197 -1.73 -1.62 -13.17
N SER A 198 -2.24 -0.43 -12.84
CA SER A 198 -3.07 -0.22 -11.65
C SER A 198 -4.41 -0.97 -11.74
N ALA A 199 -5.05 -0.99 -12.92
CA ALA A 199 -6.28 -1.74 -13.14
C ALA A 199 -6.06 -3.26 -13.02
N ILE A 200 -5.00 -3.80 -13.65
CA ILE A 200 -4.64 -5.22 -13.56
C ILE A 200 -4.31 -5.60 -12.11
N SER A 201 -3.58 -4.74 -11.41
CA SER A 201 -3.24 -4.91 -10.00
C SER A 201 -4.50 -4.92 -9.12
N GLY A 202 -5.43 -3.99 -9.34
CA GLY A 202 -6.72 -3.97 -8.65
C GLY A 202 -7.52 -5.25 -8.88
N LEU A 203 -7.62 -5.70 -10.14
CA LEU A 203 -8.31 -6.95 -10.47
C LEU A 203 -7.70 -8.14 -9.73
N ALA A 204 -6.36 -8.24 -9.73
CA ALA A 204 -5.68 -9.29 -9.01
C ALA A 204 -5.86 -9.19 -7.49
N ALA A 205 -5.82 -7.98 -6.93
CA ALA A 205 -6.08 -7.75 -5.50
C ALA A 205 -7.46 -8.30 -5.10
N GLY A 206 -8.50 -7.96 -5.86
CA GLY A 206 -9.86 -8.44 -5.63
C GLY A 206 -9.97 -9.97 -5.74
N LEU A 207 -9.35 -10.59 -6.75
CA LEU A 207 -9.36 -12.05 -6.93
C LEU A 207 -8.58 -12.79 -5.84
N ILE A 208 -7.43 -12.26 -5.42
CA ILE A 208 -6.62 -12.84 -4.33
C ILE A 208 -7.40 -12.75 -3.02
N ALA A 209 -7.93 -11.57 -2.69
CA ALA A 209 -8.75 -11.37 -1.50
C ALA A 209 -9.94 -12.34 -1.48
N PHE A 210 -10.70 -12.40 -2.57
CA PHE A 210 -11.82 -13.33 -2.71
C PHE A 210 -11.40 -14.79 -2.51
N ARG A 211 -10.28 -15.24 -3.12
CA ARG A 211 -9.79 -16.61 -2.96
C ARG A 211 -9.33 -16.91 -1.53
N VAL A 212 -8.68 -15.97 -0.84
CA VAL A 212 -8.26 -16.15 0.55
C VAL A 212 -9.49 -16.28 1.46
N LEU A 213 -10.48 -15.38 1.34
CA LEU A 213 -11.73 -15.47 2.11
C LEU A 213 -12.52 -16.73 1.79
N ARG A 214 -12.60 -17.14 0.51
CA ARG A 214 -13.33 -18.35 0.13
C ARG A 214 -12.69 -19.63 0.68
N ARG A 215 -11.36 -19.71 0.67
CA ARG A 215 -10.63 -20.82 1.33
C ARG A 215 -10.85 -20.82 2.84
N HIS A 216 -10.96 -19.64 3.46
CA HIS A 216 -11.31 -19.53 4.87
C HIS A 216 -12.73 -20.06 5.14
N ARG A 217 -13.73 -19.62 4.36
CA ARG A 217 -15.12 -20.10 4.45
C ARG A 217 -15.23 -21.62 4.34
N GLN A 218 -14.51 -22.23 3.40
CA GLN A 218 -14.50 -23.69 3.20
C GLN A 218 -13.96 -24.44 4.42
N ARG A 219 -12.97 -23.89 5.13
CA ARG A 219 -12.41 -24.50 6.35
C ARG A 219 -13.26 -24.25 7.58
N ALA A 220 -13.99 -23.14 7.60
CA ALA A 220 -14.86 -22.69 8.69
C ALA A 220 -16.23 -23.40 8.71
N GLY A 221 -16.42 -24.51 7.99
CA GLY A 221 -17.70 -25.20 7.93
C GLY A 221 -18.84 -24.38 7.31
N GLY A 222 -18.53 -23.38 6.49
CA GLY A 222 -19.54 -22.59 5.78
C GLY A 222 -20.07 -21.37 6.53
N ALA A 223 -19.54 -21.03 7.72
CA ALA A 223 -19.87 -19.77 8.40
C ALA A 223 -19.63 -18.57 7.46
N ASP A 224 -20.71 -17.90 7.07
CA ASP A 224 -20.63 -16.94 5.97
C ASP A 224 -20.15 -15.57 6.47
N LEU A 225 -19.11 -15.04 5.83
CA LEU A 225 -18.73 -13.64 6.03
C LEU A 225 -19.76 -12.77 5.31
N ARG A 226 -20.26 -11.74 6.00
CA ARG A 226 -21.14 -10.75 5.38
C ARG A 226 -20.48 -10.18 4.13
N TRP A 227 -21.24 -10.02 3.05
CA TRP A 227 -20.74 -9.54 1.76
C TRP A 227 -19.85 -8.27 1.81
N PRO A 228 -20.07 -7.27 2.72
CA PRO A 228 -19.22 -6.07 2.74
C PRO A 228 -17.75 -6.39 3.08
N PHE A 229 -17.49 -7.49 3.77
CA PHE A 229 -16.12 -7.87 4.13
C PHE A 229 -15.31 -8.34 2.91
N TYR A 230 -15.95 -8.90 1.88
CA TYR A 230 -15.27 -9.20 0.62
C TYR A 230 -14.87 -7.92 -0.11
N LEU A 231 -15.74 -6.90 -0.10
CA LEU A 231 -15.46 -5.59 -0.68
C LEU A 231 -14.29 -4.92 0.04
N ILE A 232 -14.32 -4.88 1.38
CA ILE A 232 -13.24 -4.30 2.20
C ILE A 232 -11.92 -5.04 1.97
N ALA A 233 -11.94 -6.38 1.92
CA ALA A 233 -10.74 -7.17 1.65
C ALA A 233 -10.18 -6.90 0.25
N GLY A 234 -11.04 -6.81 -0.77
CA GLY A 234 -10.65 -6.48 -2.14
C GLY A 234 -10.09 -5.06 -2.28
N ALA A 235 -10.64 -4.10 -1.53
CA ALA A 235 -10.14 -2.73 -1.43
C ALA A 235 -8.81 -2.62 -0.65
N GLY A 236 -8.48 -3.64 0.15
CA GLY A 236 -7.42 -3.58 1.17
C GLY A 236 -6.06 -3.19 0.63
N ALA A 237 -5.65 -3.73 -0.53
CA ALA A 237 -4.37 -3.38 -1.15
C ALA A 237 -4.29 -1.90 -1.57
N GLY A 238 -5.39 -1.36 -2.13
CA GLY A 238 -5.48 0.04 -2.50
C GLY A 238 -5.51 0.97 -1.29
N VAL A 239 -6.27 0.61 -0.23
CA VAL A 239 -6.29 1.35 1.04
C VAL A 239 -4.90 1.42 1.65
N LEU A 240 -4.18 0.29 1.75
CA LEU A 240 -2.82 0.26 2.29
C LEU A 240 -1.85 1.09 1.44
N SER A 241 -2.00 1.08 0.11
CA SER A 241 -1.20 1.90 -0.79
C SER A 241 -1.46 3.40 -0.55
N VAL A 242 -2.72 3.82 -0.46
CA VAL A 242 -3.09 5.21 -0.16
C VAL A 242 -2.58 5.65 1.21
N LEU A 243 -2.72 4.81 2.24
CA LEU A 243 -2.20 5.09 3.58
C LEU A 243 -0.67 5.24 3.58
N SER A 244 0.04 4.38 2.84
CA SER A 244 1.50 4.46 2.72
C SER A 244 1.95 5.76 2.03
N GLU A 245 1.20 6.22 1.02
CA GLU A 245 1.49 7.46 0.30
C GLU A 245 1.23 8.68 1.20
N ILE A 246 0.10 8.70 1.92
CA ILE A 246 -0.20 9.76 2.90
C ILE A 246 0.90 9.84 3.96
N LEU A 247 1.31 8.69 4.51
CA LEU A 247 2.33 8.62 5.54
C LEU A 247 3.71 9.06 5.01
N THR A 248 4.06 8.69 3.78
CA THR A 248 5.31 9.12 3.16
C THR A 248 5.29 10.62 2.86
N ARG A 249 4.14 11.16 2.46
CA ARG A 249 3.97 12.59 2.19
C ARG A 249 4.10 13.44 3.45
N THR A 250 3.52 13.00 4.57
CA THR A 250 3.64 13.72 5.85
C THR A 250 5.06 13.67 6.40
N ALA A 251 5.73 12.51 6.29
CA ALA A 251 7.13 12.38 6.69
C ALA A 251 8.07 13.23 5.82
N GLY A 252 7.89 13.19 4.49
CA GLY A 252 8.68 13.97 3.55
C GLY A 252 8.57 15.48 3.77
N ALA A 253 7.38 15.98 4.11
CA ALA A 253 7.16 17.39 4.42
C ALA A 253 8.02 17.88 5.60
N GLN A 254 8.12 17.08 6.67
CA GLN A 254 8.94 17.41 7.85
C GLN A 254 10.43 17.43 7.51
N VAL A 255 10.89 16.46 6.71
CA VAL A 255 12.29 16.40 6.26
C VAL A 255 12.66 17.60 5.38
N LEU A 256 11.75 18.02 4.50
CA LEU A 256 11.94 19.18 3.62
C LEU A 256 12.01 20.50 4.41
N GLU A 257 11.21 20.65 5.47
CA GLU A 257 11.24 21.81 6.36
C GLU A 257 12.57 21.90 7.11
N LEU A 258 13.09 20.76 7.58
CA LEU A 258 14.40 20.67 8.24
C LEU A 258 15.57 20.92 7.28
N ALA A 259 15.42 20.57 6.00
CA ALA A 259 16.50 20.67 5.02
C ALA A 259 16.64 22.08 4.40
N GLY A 260 15.62 22.94 4.47
CA GLY A 260 15.67 24.37 4.07
C GLY A 260 16.13 24.70 2.64
N LYS A 261 16.44 23.69 1.79
CA LYS A 261 17.25 23.87 0.56
C LYS A 261 16.76 23.10 -0.66
N VAL A 262 15.55 22.55 -0.65
CA VAL A 262 15.07 21.81 -1.83
C VAL A 262 14.50 22.76 -2.88
N SER A 263 15.04 22.66 -4.10
CA SER A 263 14.61 23.41 -5.28
C SER A 263 13.11 23.27 -5.54
N GLU A 264 12.45 24.37 -5.95
CA GLU A 264 11.01 24.35 -6.32
C GLU A 264 10.70 23.35 -7.43
N LEU A 265 11.65 23.13 -8.34
CA LEU A 265 11.52 22.16 -9.42
C LEU A 265 11.39 20.73 -8.89
N GLU A 266 12.17 20.36 -7.87
CA GLU A 266 12.14 19.02 -7.28
C GLU A 266 10.84 18.79 -6.50
N LYS A 267 10.34 19.81 -5.79
CA LYS A 267 9.03 19.75 -5.13
C LYS A 267 7.90 19.48 -6.13
N SER A 268 7.92 20.16 -7.28
CA SER A 268 6.91 19.96 -8.33
C SER A 268 6.95 18.54 -8.89
N VAL A 269 8.14 18.01 -9.18
CA VAL A 269 8.30 16.63 -9.67
C VAL A 269 7.81 15.61 -8.63
N GLN A 270 8.20 15.77 -7.37
CA GLN A 270 7.74 14.90 -6.27
C GLN A 270 6.22 14.95 -6.11
N GLN A 271 5.60 16.13 -6.24
CA GLN A 271 4.15 16.29 -6.18
C GLN A 271 3.45 15.54 -7.31
N ILE A 272 3.93 15.67 -8.56
CA ILE A 272 3.36 14.96 -9.72
C ILE A 272 3.42 13.43 -9.51
N LEU A 273 4.56 12.93 -9.04
CA LEU A 273 4.76 11.51 -8.79
C LEU A 273 3.89 10.99 -7.65
N SER A 274 3.79 11.76 -6.56
CA SER A 274 2.91 11.46 -5.42
C SER A 274 1.44 11.39 -5.88
N THR A 275 0.99 12.36 -6.67
CA THR A 275 -0.36 12.34 -7.26
C THR A 275 -0.58 11.11 -8.15
N ASN A 276 0.40 10.73 -8.99
CA ASN A 276 0.29 9.53 -9.81
C ASN A 276 0.22 8.24 -8.99
N ARG A 277 1.02 8.12 -7.92
CA ARG A 277 0.98 6.98 -6.99
C ARG A 277 -0.33 6.91 -6.24
N LEU A 278 -0.83 8.05 -5.76
CA LEU A 278 -2.14 8.16 -5.11
C LEU A 278 -3.26 7.72 -6.05
N ASN A 279 -3.28 8.24 -7.28
CA ASN A 279 -4.27 7.87 -8.30
C ASN A 279 -4.20 6.37 -8.61
N SER A 280 -3.00 5.81 -8.75
CA SER A 280 -2.79 4.38 -8.95
C SER A 280 -3.34 3.56 -7.78
N GLY A 281 -3.08 3.99 -6.55
CA GLY A 281 -3.62 3.37 -5.33
C GLY A 281 -5.15 3.42 -5.26
N LEU A 282 -5.76 4.53 -5.68
CA LEU A 282 -7.22 4.67 -5.78
C LEU A 282 -7.81 3.75 -6.86
N ILE A 283 -7.17 3.64 -8.03
CA ILE A 283 -7.60 2.69 -9.07
C ILE A 283 -7.57 1.27 -8.52
N VAL A 284 -6.47 0.86 -7.86
CA VAL A 284 -6.35 -0.46 -7.22
C VAL A 284 -7.46 -0.67 -6.17
N LEU A 285 -7.74 0.35 -5.36
CA LEU A 285 -8.79 0.33 -4.34
C LEU A 285 -10.16 0.03 -4.96
N PHE A 286 -10.58 0.84 -5.94
CA PHE A 286 -11.90 0.70 -6.55
C PHE A 286 -12.01 -0.58 -7.37
N VAL A 287 -11.05 -0.85 -8.26
CA VAL A 287 -11.09 -2.05 -9.12
C VAL A 287 -11.01 -3.31 -8.27
N GLY A 288 -10.22 -3.34 -7.20
CA GLY A 288 -10.15 -4.48 -6.27
C GLY A 288 -11.45 -4.70 -5.51
N ALA A 289 -12.07 -3.63 -5.00
CA ALA A 289 -13.37 -3.68 -4.34
C ALA A 289 -14.45 -4.24 -5.28
N PHE A 290 -14.58 -3.68 -6.49
CA PHE A 290 -15.55 -4.13 -7.50
C PHE A 290 -15.29 -5.57 -7.94
N THR A 291 -14.03 -5.94 -8.15
CA THR A 291 -13.69 -7.31 -8.55
C THR A 291 -14.08 -8.33 -7.49
N ALA A 292 -13.82 -8.04 -6.20
CA ALA A 292 -14.23 -8.91 -5.12
C ALA A 292 -15.77 -8.99 -4.99
N MET A 293 -16.47 -7.87 -5.17
CA MET A 293 -17.94 -7.79 -5.18
C MET A 293 -18.56 -8.63 -6.32
N VAL A 294 -18.03 -8.53 -7.53
CA VAL A 294 -18.49 -9.35 -8.66
C VAL A 294 -18.19 -10.83 -8.42
N ALA A 295 -16.99 -11.14 -7.90
CA ALA A 295 -16.60 -12.53 -7.63
C ALA A 295 -17.51 -13.20 -6.59
N ILE A 296 -17.91 -12.50 -5.52
CA ILE A 296 -18.89 -13.02 -4.55
C ILE A 296 -20.30 -13.11 -5.15
N GLY A 297 -20.73 -12.09 -5.91
CA GLY A 297 -22.04 -12.08 -6.57
C GLY A 297 -22.25 -13.26 -7.52
N ARG A 298 -21.20 -13.67 -8.25
CA ARG A 298 -21.23 -14.86 -9.12
C ARG A 298 -21.37 -16.20 -8.38
N THR A 299 -21.33 -16.19 -7.05
CA THR A 299 -21.38 -17.40 -6.23
C THR A 299 -22.61 -17.52 -5.38
N LEU A 300 -23.46 -16.49 -5.40
CA LEU A 300 -24.83 -16.59 -4.94
C LEU A 300 -25.58 -17.35 -6.04
N SER A 301 -26.05 -18.56 -5.75
CA SER A 301 -27.04 -19.21 -6.62
C SER A 301 -28.24 -18.27 -6.75
N PRO A 302 -28.95 -18.27 -7.89
CA PRO A 302 -30.31 -17.74 -7.93
C PRO A 302 -31.04 -18.32 -6.72
N ALA A 303 -31.79 -17.51 -5.98
CA ALA A 303 -32.78 -18.09 -5.09
C ALA A 303 -33.57 -19.05 -6.00
N ASP A 304 -33.66 -20.33 -5.61
CA ASP A 304 -34.67 -21.17 -6.22
C ASP A 304 -35.96 -20.40 -5.93
N ASP A 305 -36.46 -19.72 -6.96
CA ASP A 305 -37.81 -19.16 -6.94
C ASP A 305 -38.64 -20.42 -6.77
N GLU A 306 -38.95 -20.75 -5.52
CA GLU A 306 -39.90 -21.78 -5.18
C GLU A 306 -41.14 -21.37 -5.95
N ASP A 307 -41.34 -22.05 -7.08
CA ASP A 307 -42.57 -22.13 -7.83
C ASP A 307 -43.62 -22.76 -6.90
N ASP A 308 -43.98 -22.03 -5.85
CA ASP A 308 -45.29 -22.05 -5.20
C ASP A 308 -46.30 -21.39 -6.16
N TYR A 309 -46.26 -21.81 -7.43
CA TYR A 309 -47.50 -22.06 -8.15
C TYR A 309 -48.14 -23.26 -7.44
N GLU A 310 -48.69 -23.01 -6.25
CA GLU A 310 -49.85 -23.76 -5.80
C GLU A 310 -50.87 -23.63 -6.92
N ASP A 311 -50.89 -24.68 -7.75
CA ASP A 311 -52.06 -25.14 -8.46
C ASP A 311 -53.21 -25.06 -7.45
N HIS A 312 -54.04 -24.03 -7.55
CA HIS A 312 -55.36 -24.01 -6.95
C HIS A 312 -56.26 -24.79 -7.93
N PRO A 313 -56.44 -26.12 -7.75
CA PRO A 313 -57.45 -26.83 -8.51
C PRO A 313 -58.81 -26.27 -8.08
N GLY A 314 -59.45 -25.59 -9.02
CA GLY A 314 -60.91 -25.60 -9.19
C GLY A 314 -61.74 -25.35 -7.94
N ALA A 315 -62.23 -24.13 -7.83
CA ALA A 315 -63.47 -23.84 -7.15
C ALA A 315 -64.60 -24.81 -7.55
N THR A 316 -65.25 -25.41 -6.56
CA THR A 316 -66.70 -25.69 -6.60
C THR A 316 -67.32 -25.34 -5.25
N ASP A 317 -67.73 -24.08 -5.13
CA ASP A 317 -69.12 -23.66 -4.88
C ASP A 317 -69.98 -24.57 -3.97
N THR A 318 -70.24 -24.17 -2.72
CA THR A 318 -71.62 -24.14 -2.15
C THR A 318 -71.74 -23.42 -0.78
N ALA A 319 -72.45 -22.30 -0.82
CA ALA A 319 -73.51 -21.85 0.10
C ALA A 319 -73.22 -21.16 1.47
N PRO A 320 -74.11 -20.21 1.88
CA PRO A 320 -73.86 -19.22 2.93
C PRO A 320 -74.53 -19.59 4.27
N GLY A 321 -73.84 -19.31 5.38
CA GLY A 321 -74.38 -19.46 6.73
C GLY A 321 -73.84 -18.38 7.65
N ALA A 322 -74.71 -17.43 7.98
CA ALA A 322 -74.51 -16.37 8.96
C ALA A 322 -73.99 -16.89 10.31
N THR A 323 -73.25 -16.06 11.06
CA THR A 323 -73.67 -15.51 12.37
C THR A 323 -72.55 -14.60 12.91
N ALA A 324 -72.83 -13.30 13.02
CA ALA A 324 -72.12 -12.36 13.89
C ALA A 324 -72.54 -12.59 15.36
N PRO A 325 -71.70 -12.31 16.36
CA PRO A 325 -71.79 -11.01 17.05
C PRO A 325 -70.40 -10.46 17.45
N ALA A 326 -70.09 -9.20 17.16
CA ALA A 326 -70.36 -7.98 17.92
C ALA A 326 -69.11 -7.53 18.73
N PRO A 327 -68.88 -6.21 18.84
CA PRO A 327 -67.58 -5.63 19.15
C PRO A 327 -67.46 -5.27 20.63
N ASP A 328 -66.27 -5.41 21.19
CA ASP A 328 -65.97 -4.81 22.49
C ASP A 328 -64.82 -3.81 22.39
N ALA A 329 -65.13 -2.64 22.95
CA ALA A 329 -64.37 -1.43 22.91
C ALA A 329 -63.42 -1.38 24.10
N ALA A 330 -62.14 -1.15 23.86
CA ALA A 330 -61.24 -0.68 24.92
C ALA A 330 -60.25 0.35 24.36
N ALA A 331 -60.57 1.60 24.69
CA ALA A 331 -59.75 2.80 24.64
C ALA A 331 -58.29 2.63 25.10
N ARG A 332 -57.38 3.41 24.49
CA ARG A 332 -56.37 4.30 25.12
C ARG A 332 -55.46 4.90 24.03
N THR A 333 -55.69 6.14 23.63
CA THR A 333 -55.00 7.39 24.04
C THR A 333 -53.91 7.79 23.02
N PRO A 334 -54.05 8.93 22.32
CA PRO A 334 -53.01 9.47 21.44
C PRO A 334 -51.95 10.22 22.28
N GLU A 335 -50.72 9.71 22.27
CA GLU A 335 -49.57 10.39 22.85
C GLU A 335 -49.10 11.52 21.92
N ALA A 336 -48.97 12.70 22.48
CA ALA A 336 -48.67 13.95 21.82
C ALA A 336 -47.28 13.94 21.16
N ALA A 337 -47.26 14.15 19.84
CA ALA A 337 -46.05 14.42 19.09
C ALA A 337 -45.46 15.77 19.50
N ALA A 338 -44.26 15.74 20.08
CA ALA A 338 -43.43 16.92 20.28
C ALA A 338 -42.88 17.43 18.92
N PRO A 339 -42.70 18.75 18.75
CA PRO A 339 -42.21 19.34 17.51
C PRO A 339 -40.73 19.01 17.29
N GLN A 340 -40.44 18.30 16.20
CA GLN A 340 -39.07 18.18 15.69
C GLN A 340 -38.63 19.52 15.11
N THR A 341 -37.64 20.11 15.76
CA THR A 341 -36.86 21.24 15.26
C THR A 341 -36.11 20.82 14.00
N ALA A 342 -36.29 21.61 12.94
CA ALA A 342 -35.63 21.47 11.65
C ALA A 342 -34.09 21.54 11.80
N PRO A 343 -33.32 20.66 11.13
CA PRO A 343 -31.90 20.88 10.94
C PRO A 343 -31.70 21.99 9.91
N THR A 344 -31.07 23.06 10.38
CA THR A 344 -30.54 24.18 9.60
C THR A 344 -29.66 23.66 8.48
N ALA A 345 -29.97 24.07 7.25
CA ALA A 345 -29.15 23.81 6.07
C ALA A 345 -27.75 24.40 6.26
N PRO A 346 -26.67 23.67 5.92
CA PRO A 346 -25.36 24.28 5.82
C PRO A 346 -25.35 25.24 4.62
N GLU A 347 -25.13 26.49 4.97
CA GLU A 347 -24.83 27.63 4.11
C GLU A 347 -23.76 27.26 3.08
N ALA A 348 -24.10 27.40 1.79
CA ALA A 348 -23.18 27.26 0.69
C ALA A 348 -22.16 28.41 0.72
N PRO A 349 -20.84 28.15 0.78
CA PRO A 349 -19.88 29.21 0.56
C PRO A 349 -19.92 29.64 -0.91
N ALA A 350 -20.01 30.95 -1.07
CA ALA A 350 -20.14 31.69 -2.31
C ALA A 350 -19.15 31.25 -3.40
N SER A 351 -19.72 31.15 -4.60
CA SER A 351 -19.03 31.27 -5.89
C SER A 351 -18.14 32.51 -5.90
N VAL A 352 -16.83 32.33 -5.70
CA VAL A 352 -15.84 33.33 -6.09
C VAL A 352 -15.55 33.11 -7.57
N ALA A 353 -16.08 34.03 -8.38
CA ALA A 353 -15.72 34.21 -9.77
C ALA A 353 -14.22 34.55 -9.86
N ALA A 354 -13.41 33.62 -10.36
CA ALA A 354 -12.07 33.91 -10.84
C ALA A 354 -12.16 34.30 -12.32
N THR A 355 -12.40 35.59 -12.56
CA THR A 355 -12.02 36.27 -13.80
C THR A 355 -10.52 36.08 -14.06
N GLY A 356 -10.20 35.83 -15.32
CA GLY A 356 -8.92 35.26 -15.73
C GLY A 356 -7.69 36.13 -15.55
N SER A 357 -6.55 35.48 -15.72
CA SER A 357 -5.42 35.95 -16.53
C SER A 357 -4.50 34.77 -16.77
N ALA A 358 -4.45 34.31 -18.02
CA ALA A 358 -3.40 33.43 -18.51
C ALA A 358 -2.07 34.19 -18.49
N PRO A 359 -0.96 33.61 -18.00
CA PRO A 359 0.36 34.04 -18.42
C PRO A 359 0.81 33.21 -19.62
N ALA A 360 1.24 33.94 -20.63
CA ALA A 360 1.78 33.47 -21.88
C ALA A 360 2.91 32.46 -21.70
N ALA A 361 2.90 31.46 -22.58
CA ALA A 361 4.02 30.57 -22.82
C ALA A 361 5.28 31.38 -23.13
N THR A 362 6.30 31.24 -22.28
CA THR A 362 7.67 31.58 -22.63
C THR A 362 8.44 30.29 -22.82
N THR A 363 8.70 29.98 -24.08
CA THR A 363 9.60 28.94 -24.56
C THR A 363 11.02 29.28 -24.14
N ALA A 364 11.58 28.53 -23.20
CA ALA A 364 13.02 28.50 -22.94
C ALA A 364 13.49 27.05 -23.03
N GLY A 365 14.15 26.73 -24.13
CA GLY A 365 14.75 25.43 -24.40
C GLY A 365 15.87 25.14 -23.42
N GLY A 366 15.64 24.17 -22.55
CA GLY A 366 16.69 23.43 -21.84
C GLY A 366 16.47 21.95 -22.15
N LYS A 367 17.40 21.32 -22.87
CA LYS A 367 17.46 19.87 -23.01
C LYS A 367 17.71 19.27 -21.63
N SER A 368 16.66 18.81 -20.98
CA SER A 368 16.74 17.95 -19.80
C SER A 368 16.22 16.56 -20.19
N ASP A 369 17.15 15.63 -20.38
CA ASP A 369 16.87 14.21 -20.52
C ASP A 369 16.37 13.66 -19.17
N ILE A 370 15.12 13.94 -18.82
CA ILE A 370 14.42 13.29 -17.70
C ILE A 370 13.62 12.15 -18.30
N VAL A 371 14.34 11.07 -18.60
CA VAL A 371 13.78 9.76 -18.96
C VAL A 371 13.10 9.19 -17.71
N GLY A 372 11.81 8.89 -17.86
CA GLY A 372 10.98 8.26 -16.84
C GLY A 372 11.65 7.02 -16.25
N THR A 373 12.00 7.11 -14.98
CA THR A 373 12.56 6.02 -14.19
C THR A 373 11.57 5.63 -13.12
N THR A 374 10.74 4.63 -13.40
CA THR A 374 10.37 3.67 -12.36
C THR A 374 11.67 2.98 -11.97
N ALA A 375 12.24 3.40 -10.84
CA ALA A 375 13.50 2.87 -10.32
C ALA A 375 13.31 1.40 -9.91
N VAL A 376 13.45 0.49 -10.86
CA VAL A 376 13.99 -0.86 -10.62
C VAL A 376 15.50 -0.68 -10.57
N ALA A 377 16.08 -0.75 -9.37
CA ALA A 377 17.52 -0.76 -9.18
C ALA A 377 18.13 -1.92 -9.99
N LYS A 378 19.01 -1.57 -10.91
CA LYS A 378 19.70 -2.47 -11.84
C LYS A 378 20.81 -3.19 -11.07
N SER A 379 20.78 -4.51 -10.97
CA SER A 379 21.90 -5.33 -10.51
C SER A 379 22.64 -5.90 -11.73
N ASP A 380 23.44 -5.08 -12.40
CA ASP A 380 24.47 -5.57 -13.32
C ASP A 380 25.75 -5.83 -12.51
N VAL A 381 25.80 -6.96 -11.80
CA VAL A 381 27.04 -7.50 -11.21
C VAL A 381 27.19 -8.94 -11.67
N ALA A 382 27.45 -9.10 -12.97
CA ALA A 382 27.90 -10.37 -13.55
C ALA A 382 28.53 -10.13 -14.94
N ASP A 383 29.60 -9.32 -15.04
CA ASP A 383 30.53 -9.41 -16.19
C ASP A 383 31.87 -8.67 -16.04
N ALA A 384 32.36 -8.46 -14.81
CA ALA A 384 33.62 -7.74 -14.55
C ALA A 384 34.76 -8.65 -14.05
N ALA A 385 34.82 -9.90 -14.51
CA ALA A 385 35.85 -10.86 -14.08
C ALA A 385 36.55 -11.54 -15.26
N THR A 386 37.10 -10.77 -16.22
CA THR A 386 38.28 -11.16 -17.02
C THR A 386 38.74 -10.02 -17.94
N ARG A 387 39.52 -9.08 -17.42
CA ARG A 387 40.49 -8.33 -18.25
C ARG A 387 41.84 -8.31 -17.52
N PRO A 388 42.89 -8.89 -18.11
CA PRO A 388 44.24 -8.76 -17.57
C PRO A 388 44.69 -7.30 -17.73
N GLN A 389 45.20 -6.73 -16.63
CA GLN A 389 45.88 -5.43 -16.62
C GLN A 389 47.09 -5.50 -17.56
N GLN A 390 47.06 -4.73 -18.64
CA GLN A 390 48.27 -4.35 -19.36
C GLN A 390 48.93 -3.20 -18.57
N ALA A 391 50.16 -3.45 -18.16
CA ALA A 391 51.03 -2.47 -17.53
C ALA A 391 51.51 -1.45 -18.59
N GLU A 392 51.23 -0.17 -18.37
CA GLU A 392 51.93 0.90 -19.07
C GLU A 392 53.25 1.24 -18.33
N PRO A 393 54.33 1.59 -19.07
CA PRO A 393 55.63 1.89 -18.49
C PRO A 393 55.71 3.33 -17.98
N ILE A 394 56.31 3.48 -16.80
CA ILE A 394 56.65 4.76 -16.18
C ILE A 394 57.83 5.37 -16.94
N GLU A 395 57.60 6.45 -17.68
CA GLU A 395 58.67 7.29 -18.23
C GLU A 395 59.31 8.16 -17.13
N ALA A 396 60.63 8.03 -17.01
CA ALA A 396 61.49 8.78 -16.11
C ALA A 396 61.72 10.21 -16.62
N SER A 397 61.42 11.19 -15.79
CA SER A 397 61.75 12.60 -16.02
C SER A 397 63.15 12.91 -15.46
N SER A 398 64.08 13.18 -16.37
CA SER A 398 65.48 13.52 -16.13
C SER A 398 65.64 15.02 -15.86
N ALA A 399 66.23 15.39 -14.72
CA ALA A 399 66.68 16.75 -14.41
C ALA A 399 68.12 16.98 -14.91
N PRO A 400 68.48 18.18 -15.40
CA PRO A 400 69.86 18.50 -15.74
C PRO A 400 70.56 19.39 -14.69
N GLY A 401 71.76 18.97 -14.32
CA GLY A 401 72.97 19.78 -14.48
C GLY A 401 73.29 20.85 -13.42
N ALA A 402 74.06 20.45 -12.41
CA ALA A 402 74.90 21.35 -11.64
C ALA A 402 76.21 21.65 -12.39
N SER A 403 76.59 22.93 -12.49
CA SER A 403 77.93 23.36 -12.93
C SER A 403 78.66 24.00 -11.74
N ALA A 404 79.81 23.42 -11.40
CA ALA A 404 80.78 23.94 -10.45
C ALA A 404 81.97 24.53 -11.23
N THR A 405 82.47 25.68 -10.77
CA THR A 405 83.81 26.30 -10.90
C THR A 405 83.62 27.77 -10.46
N ASP A 406 84.45 28.45 -9.70
CA ASP A 406 85.87 28.27 -9.39
C ASP A 406 86.22 29.15 -8.17
N ALA A 407 87.34 28.86 -7.51
CA ALA A 407 87.88 29.60 -6.37
C ALA A 407 89.15 30.39 -6.77
N ALA A 408 89.24 31.66 -6.36
CA ALA A 408 90.48 32.44 -6.21
C ALA A 408 90.12 33.68 -5.34
N VAL A 409 90.62 33.90 -4.11
CA VAL A 409 91.97 34.26 -3.63
C VAL A 409 92.51 35.60 -4.16
N GLY A 410 92.70 36.57 -3.23
CA GLY A 410 93.41 37.85 -3.39
C GLY A 410 92.75 38.94 -2.51
N ASP A 411 93.15 39.17 -1.24
CA ASP A 411 94.32 39.91 -0.71
C ASP A 411 94.21 41.46 -0.80
N ARG A 412 94.30 42.12 0.37
CA ARG A 412 94.65 43.53 0.71
C ARG A 412 93.97 44.73 0.01
N ASN A 413 93.27 45.57 0.78
CA ASN A 413 93.84 46.77 1.43
C ASN A 413 92.87 47.36 2.47
#